data_AF-A0A1J5WUI0-F1
#
_entry.id   AF-A0A1J5WUI0-F1
#
_cell.length_a   1.000
_cell.length_b   1.000
_cell.length_c   1.000
_cell.angle_alpha   90.00
_cell.angle_beta   90.00
_cell.angle_gamma   90.00
#
_symmetry.space_group_name_H-M   'P 1'
#
loop_
_entity.id
_entity.type
_entity.pdbx_description
1 polymer ?
#
loop_
_entity_poly.entity_id
_entity_poly.type
_entity_poly.pdbx_seq_one_letter_code
_entity_poly.pdbx_strand_id
1 'polypeptide(L)'
;METGTVQILKHKNILFVFRDINVFLLPERKYKHIRHNEDGYACLERKYLPKTANRDTEGVICIVCHGEAAPEDLVFPLCRQMHFVICEKCIKYMHGRTYKTDEIYEVGRTNKKDEIEVFCPYCKEGQQDSKTFQEEILDAIFSLIPHQTLPSLELRPDMEVETVAEITRETRVVLDNIAVTDVLFFELLAKTAVEIRNTVSLVGHDDTLDWRIGELDWRTKEPIIICFDEYTSQEMKQVYENIKTIPRKN
;
A
#
# COMPACT_ATOMS: atom_id res chain seq x y z
N MET A 1 7.41 -8.29 -18.25
CA MET A 1 6.23 -7.94 -17.44
C MET A 1 6.80 -7.54 -16.11
N GLU A 2 6.99 -6.24 -15.90
CA GLU A 2 7.36 -5.73 -14.60
C GLU A 2 6.12 -5.87 -13.70
N THR A 3 6.30 -6.51 -12.55
CA THR A 3 5.30 -6.66 -11.50
C THR A 3 4.85 -5.26 -11.07
N GLY A 4 3.53 -5.03 -11.10
CA GLY A 4 2.93 -3.75 -10.76
C GLY A 4 3.30 -3.36 -9.35
N THR A 5 4.08 -2.29 -9.19
CA THR A 5 4.42 -1.79 -7.86
C THR A 5 3.12 -1.32 -7.20
N VAL A 6 2.81 -1.86 -6.03
CA VAL A 6 1.64 -1.45 -5.26
C VAL A 6 1.83 0.01 -4.85
N GLN A 7 1.04 0.91 -5.42
CA GLN A 7 1.05 2.33 -5.06
C GLN A 7 0.03 2.58 -3.95
N ILE A 8 0.44 3.32 -2.93
CA ILE A 8 -0.40 3.62 -1.77
C ILE A 8 -0.44 5.12 -1.56
N LEU A 9 -1.63 5.70 -1.66
CA LEU A 9 -1.85 7.13 -1.47
C LEU A 9 -2.69 7.34 -0.20
N LYS A 10 -2.21 8.17 0.72
CA LYS A 10 -2.93 8.51 1.95
C LYS A 10 -3.72 9.81 1.78
N HIS A 11 -4.98 9.80 2.15
CA HIS A 11 -5.79 11.00 2.31
C HIS A 11 -6.45 10.98 3.68
N LYS A 12 -5.96 11.82 4.61
CA LYS A 12 -6.43 11.83 6.00
C LYS A 12 -6.35 10.42 6.60
N ASN A 13 -7.48 9.87 7.02
CA ASN A 13 -7.59 8.54 7.62
C ASN A 13 -7.99 7.46 6.59
N ILE A 14 -7.84 7.72 5.29
CA ILE A 14 -8.13 6.78 4.21
C ILE A 14 -6.85 6.50 3.44
N LEU A 15 -6.68 5.25 3.04
CA LEU A 15 -5.62 4.81 2.14
C LEU A 15 -6.24 4.28 0.86
N PHE A 16 -5.76 4.79 -0.26
CA PHE A 16 -6.00 4.26 -1.59
C PHE A 16 -4.85 3.31 -1.90
N VAL A 17 -5.16 2.03 -2.06
CA VAL A 17 -4.18 1.00 -2.42
C VAL A 17 -4.47 0.59 -3.85
N PHE A 18 -3.61 1.02 -4.77
CA PHE A 18 -3.68 0.71 -6.19
C PHE A 18 -2.96 -0.60 -6.45
N ARG A 19 -3.70 -1.56 -7.02
CA ARG A 19 -3.19 -2.84 -7.52
C ARG A 19 -3.51 -2.95 -9.00
N ASP A 20 -2.89 -3.91 -9.68
CA ASP A 20 -3.05 -4.21 -11.11
C ASP A 20 -4.29 -3.59 -11.78
N ILE A 21 -5.49 -4.08 -11.43
CA ILE A 21 -6.75 -3.59 -12.02
C ILE A 21 -7.71 -2.94 -11.03
N ASN A 22 -7.50 -3.12 -9.73
CA ASN A 22 -8.44 -2.73 -8.69
C ASN A 22 -7.83 -1.70 -7.74
N VAL A 23 -8.69 -0.86 -7.18
CA VAL A 23 -8.32 0.12 -6.16
C VAL A 23 -9.07 -0.21 -4.89
N PHE A 24 -8.34 -0.31 -3.78
CA PHE A 24 -8.94 -0.53 -2.46
C PHE A 24 -8.91 0.76 -1.64
N LEU A 25 -10.05 1.13 -1.09
CA LEU A 25 -10.18 2.15 -0.06
C LEU A 25 -10.14 1.48 1.31
N LEU A 26 -9.18 1.84 2.14
CA LEU A 26 -9.07 1.32 3.49
C LEU A 26 -9.15 2.44 4.53
N PRO A 27 -9.90 2.24 5.62
CA PRO A 27 -9.70 3.02 6.83
C PRO A 27 -8.25 2.82 7.33
N GLU A 28 -7.56 3.89 7.72
CA GLU A 28 -6.18 3.84 8.22
C GLU A 28 -6.07 2.88 9.42
N ARG A 29 -7.08 2.85 10.29
CA ARG A 29 -7.17 1.89 11.41
C ARG A 29 -7.11 0.42 10.96
N LYS A 30 -7.64 0.09 9.79
CA LYS A 30 -7.62 -1.26 9.21
C LYS A 30 -6.30 -1.56 8.53
N TYR A 31 -5.69 -0.55 7.93
CA TYR A 31 -4.37 -0.67 7.32
C TYR A 31 -3.24 -0.66 8.36
N LYS A 32 -3.44 -0.16 9.59
CA LYS A 32 -2.47 -0.37 10.69
C LYS A 32 -2.21 -1.86 10.96
N HIS A 33 -3.12 -2.74 10.52
CA HIS A 33 -2.93 -4.19 10.54
C HIS A 33 -2.08 -4.73 9.38
N ILE A 34 -1.67 -3.87 8.43
CA ILE A 34 -0.84 -4.14 7.25
C ILE A 34 0.19 -3.02 7.15
N ARG A 35 1.32 -3.13 7.87
CA ARG A 35 2.31 -2.05 7.90
C ARG A 35 3.40 -2.31 6.87
N HIS A 36 3.51 -1.45 5.85
CA HIS A 36 4.76 -1.27 5.11
C HIS A 36 5.66 -0.30 5.87
N ASN A 37 6.90 -0.70 6.15
CA ASN A 37 7.96 0.26 6.49
C ASN A 37 8.61 0.77 5.20
N GLU A 38 9.35 1.88 5.29
CA GLU A 38 10.15 2.45 4.20
C GLU A 38 11.08 1.41 3.54
N ASP A 39 11.44 0.36 4.27
CA ASP A 39 12.28 -0.76 3.83
C ASP A 39 11.50 -1.93 3.15
N GLY A 40 10.20 -1.77 2.87
CA GLY A 40 9.41 -2.72 2.06
C GLY A 40 8.84 -3.95 2.77
N TYR A 41 9.07 -4.11 4.08
CA TYR A 41 8.50 -5.21 4.86
C TYR A 41 7.01 -4.99 5.19
N ALA A 42 6.12 -5.93 4.84
CA ALA A 42 4.71 -5.92 5.22
C ALA A 42 4.47 -6.78 6.48
N CYS A 43 4.12 -6.14 7.61
CA CYS A 43 3.65 -6.85 8.80
C CYS A 43 2.14 -7.07 8.70
N LEU A 44 1.65 -8.26 9.05
CA LEU A 44 0.21 -8.54 9.06
C LEU A 44 -0.23 -9.35 10.29
N GLU A 45 -1.50 -9.28 10.67
CA GLU A 45 -2.01 -10.10 11.79
C GLU A 45 -1.97 -11.58 11.42
N ARG A 46 -1.49 -12.42 12.35
CA ARG A 46 -1.37 -13.88 12.16
C ARG A 46 -2.66 -14.52 11.62
N LYS A 47 -3.84 -14.05 12.03
CA LYS A 47 -5.13 -14.61 11.60
C LYS A 47 -5.41 -14.49 10.09
N TYR A 48 -4.75 -13.56 9.39
CA TYR A 48 -4.87 -13.41 7.93
C TYR A 48 -3.83 -14.23 7.16
N LEU A 49 -2.90 -14.88 7.85
CA LEU A 49 -1.97 -15.81 7.22
C LEU A 49 -2.73 -17.07 6.75
N PRO A 50 -2.57 -17.52 5.49
CA PRO A 50 -3.13 -18.80 5.06
C PRO A 50 -2.71 -19.93 5.99
N LYS A 51 -3.72 -20.62 6.57
CA LYS A 51 -3.49 -21.87 7.30
C LYS A 51 -3.00 -22.91 6.30
N THR A 52 -1.77 -23.38 6.44
CA THR A 52 -1.32 -24.54 5.68
C THR A 52 -2.09 -25.76 6.19
N ALA A 53 -2.71 -26.51 5.28
CA ALA A 53 -3.60 -27.64 5.56
C ALA A 53 -2.95 -28.84 6.31
N ASN A 54 -1.70 -28.70 6.76
CA ASN A 54 -0.91 -29.75 7.39
C ASN A 54 -0.39 -29.37 8.80
N ARG A 55 -0.75 -28.19 9.33
CA ARG A 55 -0.28 -27.71 10.64
C ARG A 55 -1.42 -27.08 11.45
N ASP A 56 -2.38 -27.89 11.85
CA ASP A 56 -3.50 -27.42 12.67
C ASP A 56 -3.11 -27.15 14.15
N THR A 57 -1.87 -27.39 14.56
CA THR A 57 -1.42 -27.26 15.96
C THR A 57 -0.03 -26.67 16.20
N GLU A 58 0.75 -26.34 15.16
CA GLU A 58 2.05 -25.69 15.38
C GLU A 58 1.88 -24.17 15.46
N GLY A 59 2.20 -23.62 16.63
CA GLY A 59 2.26 -22.18 16.84
C GLY A 59 3.15 -21.50 15.79
N VAL A 60 2.75 -20.31 15.36
CA VAL A 60 3.59 -19.48 14.48
C VAL A 60 4.64 -18.81 15.35
N ILE A 61 5.90 -19.23 15.22
CA ILE A 61 6.99 -18.82 16.11
C ILE A 61 7.83 -17.73 15.47
N CYS A 62 8.16 -16.71 16.26
CA CYS A 62 9.14 -15.71 15.87
C CYS A 62 10.56 -16.30 15.89
N ILE A 63 11.30 -16.24 14.78
CA ILE A 63 12.66 -16.80 14.71
C ILE A 63 13.67 -16.09 15.63
N VAL A 64 13.41 -14.83 15.99
CA VAL A 64 14.34 -14.00 16.76
C VAL A 64 14.16 -14.21 18.27
N CYS A 65 12.92 -14.14 18.77
CA CYS A 65 12.65 -14.28 20.20
C CYS A 65 12.12 -15.66 20.61
N HIS A 66 11.87 -16.55 19.64
CA HIS A 66 11.23 -17.86 19.83
C HIS A 66 9.86 -17.80 20.54
N GLY A 67 9.24 -16.62 20.62
CA GLY A 67 7.89 -16.45 21.12
C GLY A 67 6.85 -16.89 20.10
N GLU A 68 5.79 -17.55 20.57
CA GLU A 68 4.62 -17.82 19.75
C GLU A 68 3.80 -16.53 19.56
N ALA A 69 3.43 -16.24 18.31
CA ALA A 69 2.57 -15.11 17.97
C ALA A 69 1.10 -15.48 18.16
N ALA A 70 0.33 -14.69 18.91
CA ALA A 70 -1.13 -14.85 18.98
C ALA A 70 -1.80 -14.58 17.61
N PRO A 71 -3.05 -15.03 17.36
CA PRO A 71 -3.77 -14.75 16.12
C PRO A 71 -3.86 -13.25 15.78
N GLU A 72 -3.91 -12.39 16.79
CA GLU A 72 -3.99 -10.93 16.66
C GLU A 72 -2.62 -10.25 16.55
N ASP A 73 -1.51 -10.98 16.75
CA ASP A 73 -0.18 -10.40 16.69
C ASP A 73 0.23 -10.09 15.25
N LEU A 74 0.86 -8.93 15.06
CA LEU A 74 1.52 -8.54 13.81
C LEU A 74 2.82 -9.31 13.62
N VAL A 75 2.93 -9.97 12.47
CA VAL A 75 4.04 -10.84 12.12
C VAL A 75 4.47 -10.60 10.68
N PHE A 76 5.77 -10.77 10.45
CA PHE A 76 6.38 -10.75 9.12
C PHE A 76 6.76 -12.19 8.71
N PRO A 77 6.07 -12.79 7.74
CA PRO A 77 6.37 -14.14 7.28
C PRO A 77 7.68 -14.22 6.49
N LEU A 78 8.55 -15.19 6.83
CA LEU A 78 9.84 -15.38 6.16
C LEU A 78 9.76 -16.24 4.88
N CYS A 79 8.67 -16.98 4.70
CA CYS A 79 8.44 -17.81 3.52
C CYS A 79 6.96 -18.18 3.37
N ARG A 80 6.55 -18.61 2.17
CA ARG A 80 5.16 -19.06 1.87
C ARG A 80 4.65 -20.17 2.79
N GLN A 81 5.56 -21.05 3.23
CA GLN A 81 5.22 -22.17 4.12
C GLN A 81 5.19 -21.76 5.60
N MET A 82 5.56 -20.51 5.91
CA MET A 82 5.48 -19.92 7.24
C MET A 82 6.17 -20.74 8.33
N HIS A 83 7.31 -21.33 7.99
CA HIS A 83 8.12 -22.05 8.97
C HIS A 83 8.48 -21.19 10.18
N PHE A 84 8.72 -19.90 9.93
CA PHE A 84 8.93 -18.89 10.94
C PHE A 84 8.43 -17.54 10.48
N VAL A 85 8.22 -16.67 11.46
CA VAL A 85 7.93 -15.24 11.25
C VAL A 85 8.92 -14.38 12.03
N ILE A 86 8.83 -13.07 11.87
CA ILE A 86 9.42 -12.09 12.78
C ILE A 86 8.26 -11.31 13.42
N CYS A 87 8.21 -11.24 14.76
CA CYS A 87 7.17 -10.44 15.42
C CYS A 87 7.47 -8.94 15.30
N GLU A 88 6.43 -8.11 15.39
CA GLU A 88 6.56 -6.65 15.29
C GLU A 88 7.62 -6.08 16.25
N LYS A 89 7.70 -6.60 17.48
CA LYS A 89 8.69 -6.18 18.47
C LYS A 89 10.12 -6.43 17.99
N CYS A 90 10.39 -7.59 17.39
CA CYS A 90 11.70 -7.93 16.87
C CYS A 90 12.04 -7.12 15.61
N ILE A 91 11.07 -6.85 14.74
CA ILE A 91 11.25 -5.95 13.59
C ILE A 91 11.66 -4.56 14.08
N LYS A 92 10.88 -3.96 14.97
CA LYS A 92 11.20 -2.66 15.58
C LYS A 92 12.55 -2.65 16.27
N TYR A 93 12.93 -3.74 16.94
CA TYR A 93 14.23 -3.86 17.59
C TYR A 93 15.40 -3.92 16.59
N MET A 94 15.24 -4.64 15.48
CA MET A 94 16.25 -4.73 14.43
C MET A 94 16.44 -3.39 13.71
N HIS A 95 15.36 -2.68 13.40
CA HIS A 95 15.44 -1.32 12.83
C HIS A 95 15.84 -0.26 13.89
N GLY A 96 15.48 -0.42 15.16
CA GLY A 96 15.80 0.54 16.23
C GLY A 96 17.28 0.65 16.55
N ARG A 97 18.10 -0.33 16.13
CA ARG A 97 19.57 -0.29 16.25
C ARG A 97 20.26 0.51 15.15
N THR A 98 19.59 0.81 14.02
CA THR A 98 20.19 1.61 12.94
C THR A 98 20.08 3.12 13.17
N TYR A 99 19.34 3.57 14.20
CA TYR A 99 19.10 5.00 14.50
C TYR A 99 19.50 5.47 15.92
N LYS A 100 20.28 4.67 16.68
CA LYS A 100 20.85 5.14 17.96
C LYS A 100 22.37 4.95 17.99
N THR A 101 23.09 5.90 17.42
CA THR A 101 24.46 6.24 17.84
C THR A 101 24.40 7.52 18.62
N ASP A 102 24.06 7.41 19.91
CA ASP A 102 24.39 8.41 20.92
C ASP A 102 24.54 7.65 22.24
N GLU A 103 25.57 6.81 22.35
CA GLU A 103 26.28 6.56 23.59
C GLU A 103 27.59 5.83 23.28
N ILE A 104 28.66 6.41 23.84
CA ILE A 104 30.05 6.28 23.45
C ILE A 104 30.65 5.00 24.05
N TYR A 105 31.07 4.06 23.20
CA TYR A 105 32.27 3.26 23.44
C TYR A 105 33.00 3.04 22.11
N GLU A 106 34.20 3.61 22.01
CA GLU A 106 35.09 3.50 20.87
C GLU A 106 35.55 2.05 20.67
N VAL A 107 35.03 1.38 19.64
CA VAL A 107 35.77 0.34 18.90
C VAL A 107 35.37 0.43 17.42
N GLY A 108 36.30 0.92 16.59
CA GLY A 108 36.42 0.57 15.17
C GLY A 108 35.29 0.98 14.23
N ARG A 109 35.51 2.05 13.45
CA ARG A 109 34.79 2.30 12.19
C ARG A 109 34.84 1.07 11.28
N THR A 110 33.69 0.52 10.93
CA THR A 110 33.48 -0.15 9.65
C THR A 110 32.26 0.46 8.97
N ASN A 111 32.50 1.17 7.86
CA ASN A 111 31.45 1.62 6.95
C ASN A 111 30.83 0.38 6.28
N LYS A 112 29.74 -0.14 6.84
CA LYS A 112 28.75 -1.00 6.17
C LYS A 112 27.47 -0.95 7.00
N LYS A 113 26.34 -0.62 6.35
CA LYS A 113 25.01 -0.90 6.88
C LYS A 113 24.93 -2.42 7.05
N ASP A 114 25.18 -2.92 8.25
CA ASP A 114 24.92 -4.33 8.57
C ASP A 114 23.42 -4.46 8.83
N GLU A 115 22.64 -4.46 7.74
CA GLU A 115 21.22 -4.84 7.78
C GLU A 115 21.17 -6.31 8.23
N ILE A 116 20.50 -6.56 9.36
CA ILE A 116 20.34 -7.93 9.87
C ILE A 116 19.37 -8.63 8.95
N GLU A 117 19.90 -9.40 8.00
CA GLU A 117 19.10 -10.18 7.08
C GLU A 117 18.69 -11.49 7.75
N VAL A 118 17.38 -11.66 7.97
CA VAL A 118 16.80 -12.83 8.61
C VAL A 118 16.10 -13.68 7.57
N PHE A 119 16.49 -14.94 7.45
CA PHE A 119 15.96 -15.88 6.48
C PHE A 119 15.31 -17.09 7.13
N CYS A 120 14.40 -17.74 6.39
CA CYS A 120 13.85 -19.03 6.80
C CYS A 120 14.89 -20.15 6.61
N PRO A 121 15.35 -20.83 7.68
CA PRO A 121 16.40 -21.86 7.59
C PRO A 121 15.95 -23.15 6.89
N TYR A 122 14.64 -23.37 6.77
CA TYR A 122 14.06 -24.57 6.14
C TYR A 122 13.86 -24.42 4.63
N CYS A 123 13.91 -23.20 4.11
CA CYS A 123 13.77 -22.95 2.68
C CYS A 123 15.17 -22.77 2.11
N LYS A 124 15.64 -23.72 1.28
CA LYS A 124 16.96 -23.59 0.64
C LYS A 124 16.96 -22.40 -0.32
N GLU A 125 17.92 -21.49 -0.09
CA GLU A 125 18.45 -20.45 -0.99
C GLU A 125 17.47 -19.73 -1.93
N GLY A 126 17.13 -18.48 -1.57
CA GLY A 126 17.04 -17.37 -2.53
C GLY A 126 15.92 -17.37 -3.59
N GLN A 127 14.93 -18.25 -3.55
CA GLN A 127 13.90 -18.34 -4.59
C GLN A 127 12.55 -17.79 -4.19
N GLN A 128 12.48 -16.54 -3.76
CA GLN A 128 11.46 -15.59 -4.22
C GLN A 128 12.05 -14.22 -4.05
N ASP A 129 11.92 -13.40 -5.09
CA ASP A 129 12.01 -11.96 -4.93
C ASP A 129 11.14 -11.59 -3.73
N SER A 130 11.79 -11.14 -2.64
CA SER A 130 11.10 -10.90 -1.36
C SER A 130 9.91 -9.99 -1.60
N LYS A 131 10.04 -9.05 -2.54
CA LYS A 131 9.00 -8.17 -3.05
C LYS A 131 7.80 -8.93 -3.62
N THR A 132 8.01 -9.89 -4.53
CA THR A 132 6.91 -10.70 -5.11
C THR A 132 6.17 -11.51 -4.05
N PHE A 133 6.89 -12.08 -3.09
CA PHE A 133 6.24 -12.81 -2.00
C PHE A 133 5.43 -11.86 -1.09
N GLN A 134 5.94 -10.64 -0.82
CA GLN A 134 5.17 -9.63 -0.09
C GLN A 134 3.91 -9.21 -0.86
N GLU A 135 4.01 -9.01 -2.18
CA GLU A 135 2.87 -8.68 -3.04
C GLU A 135 1.78 -9.77 -2.98
N GLU A 136 2.17 -11.04 -3.11
CA GLU A 136 1.26 -12.20 -2.98
C GLU A 136 0.58 -12.27 -1.61
N ILE A 137 1.30 -11.99 -0.53
CA ILE A 137 0.72 -11.96 0.82
C ILE A 137 -0.33 -10.87 0.91
N LEU A 138 -0.03 -9.68 0.38
CA LEU A 138 -1.00 -8.61 0.39
C LEU A 138 -2.23 -8.99 -0.44
N ASP A 139 -2.06 -9.58 -1.63
CA ASP A 139 -3.18 -10.02 -2.47
C ASP A 139 -4.08 -11.02 -1.74
N ALA A 140 -3.46 -11.98 -1.04
CA ALA A 140 -4.19 -12.92 -0.20
C ALA A 140 -4.96 -12.22 0.92
N ILE A 141 -4.36 -11.21 1.58
CA ILE A 141 -5.03 -10.43 2.61
C ILE A 141 -6.22 -9.67 2.04
N PHE A 142 -6.05 -8.97 0.92
CA PHE A 142 -7.14 -8.22 0.28
C PHE A 142 -8.29 -9.13 -0.16
N SER A 143 -7.97 -10.36 -0.58
CA SER A 143 -8.97 -11.39 -0.89
C SER A 143 -9.73 -11.91 0.35
N LEU A 144 -9.08 -11.89 1.52
CA LEU A 144 -9.64 -12.39 2.78
C LEU A 144 -10.38 -11.33 3.60
N ILE A 145 -10.00 -10.05 3.46
CA ILE A 145 -10.66 -8.96 4.16
C ILE A 145 -12.05 -8.77 3.54
N PRO A 146 -13.14 -8.85 4.34
CA PRO A 146 -14.46 -8.51 3.85
C PRO A 146 -14.47 -7.08 3.33
N HIS A 147 -14.80 -6.94 2.05
CA HIS A 147 -14.90 -5.65 1.37
C HIS A 147 -16.23 -5.54 0.64
N GLN A 148 -16.67 -4.31 0.46
CA GLN A 148 -17.82 -4.00 -0.36
C GLN A 148 -17.36 -3.45 -1.71
N THR A 149 -17.82 -4.05 -2.80
CA THR A 149 -17.64 -3.46 -4.13
C THR A 149 -18.61 -2.30 -4.29
N LEU A 150 -18.09 -1.10 -4.56
CA LEU A 150 -18.91 0.09 -4.74
C LEU A 150 -19.31 0.25 -6.21
N PRO A 151 -20.60 0.42 -6.55
CA PRO A 151 -21.00 0.71 -7.92
C PRO A 151 -20.66 2.16 -8.33
N SER A 152 -20.60 3.07 -7.36
CA SER A 152 -20.21 4.46 -7.56
C SER A 152 -19.62 5.03 -6.27
N LEU A 153 -18.69 5.97 -6.42
CA LEU A 153 -18.01 6.67 -5.34
C LEU A 153 -17.90 8.15 -5.70
N GLU A 154 -18.34 9.04 -4.82
CA GLU A 154 -18.06 10.48 -4.96
C GLU A 154 -16.88 10.83 -4.06
N LEU A 155 -15.79 11.33 -4.64
CA LEU A 155 -14.64 11.78 -3.85
C LEU A 155 -14.92 13.16 -3.27
N ARG A 156 -14.70 13.29 -1.95
CA ARG A 156 -14.88 14.55 -1.22
C ARG A 156 -13.69 14.79 -0.31
N PRO A 157 -13.32 16.05 -0.02
CA PRO A 157 -12.20 16.34 0.87
C PRO A 157 -12.41 15.84 2.30
N ASP A 158 -13.66 15.73 2.73
CA ASP A 158 -14.10 15.28 4.06
C ASP A 158 -14.64 13.85 4.07
N MET A 159 -14.40 13.07 3.00
CA MET A 159 -14.87 11.70 2.94
C MET A 159 -14.22 10.84 4.03
N GLU A 160 -15.01 9.89 4.53
CA GLU A 160 -14.58 8.87 5.48
C GLU A 160 -15.03 7.50 4.98
N VAL A 161 -14.24 6.48 5.30
CA VAL A 161 -14.52 5.09 4.93
C VAL A 161 -14.50 4.28 6.22
N GLU A 162 -15.61 3.59 6.53
CA GLU A 162 -15.72 2.79 7.76
C GLU A 162 -15.16 1.37 7.59
N THR A 163 -15.39 0.78 6.41
CA THR A 163 -15.06 -0.59 6.02
C THR A 163 -14.23 -0.60 4.74
N VAL A 164 -13.49 -1.67 4.47
CA VAL A 164 -12.74 -1.76 3.21
C VAL A 164 -13.72 -1.77 2.03
N ALA A 165 -13.44 -0.96 1.03
CA ALA A 165 -14.21 -0.89 -0.20
C ALA A 165 -13.32 -1.15 -1.41
N GLU A 166 -13.83 -1.93 -2.34
CA GLU A 166 -13.18 -2.19 -3.63
C GLU A 166 -13.83 -1.32 -4.70
N ILE A 167 -12.97 -0.66 -5.49
CA ILE A 167 -13.30 0.13 -6.66
C ILE A 167 -12.71 -0.62 -7.86
N THR A 168 -13.57 -0.96 -8.81
CA THR A 168 -13.18 -1.65 -10.04
C THR A 168 -13.21 -0.68 -11.23
N ARG A 169 -12.86 -1.19 -12.41
CA ARG A 169 -12.92 -0.43 -13.67
C ARG A 169 -14.33 0.06 -14.02
N GLU A 170 -15.34 -0.68 -13.61
CA GLU A 170 -16.75 -0.36 -13.82
C GLU A 170 -17.27 0.60 -12.75
N THR A 171 -16.58 0.74 -11.61
CA THR A 171 -16.99 1.67 -10.56
C THR A 171 -16.89 3.10 -11.06
N ARG A 172 -18.00 3.82 -10.93
CA ARG A 172 -18.08 5.23 -11.32
C ARG A 172 -17.55 6.14 -10.21
N VAL A 173 -16.39 6.76 -10.44
CA VAL A 173 -15.78 7.72 -9.53
C VAL A 173 -16.13 9.14 -9.95
N VAL A 174 -16.91 9.83 -9.12
CA VAL A 174 -17.35 11.21 -9.38
C VAL A 174 -16.41 12.19 -8.70
N LEU A 175 -15.86 13.12 -9.49
CA LEU A 175 -15.06 14.25 -9.02
C LEU A 175 -15.88 15.54 -9.20
N ASP A 176 -16.14 16.24 -8.10
CA ASP A 176 -17.02 17.41 -8.11
C ASP A 176 -16.54 18.55 -7.22
N ASN A 177 -16.09 19.66 -7.82
CA ASN A 177 -15.64 20.85 -7.11
C ASN A 177 -14.55 20.55 -6.06
N ILE A 178 -13.54 19.79 -6.47
CA ILE A 178 -12.42 19.37 -5.63
C ILE A 178 -11.08 19.67 -6.29
N ALA A 179 -10.04 19.77 -5.48
CA ALA A 179 -8.66 19.63 -5.90
C ALA A 179 -8.19 18.21 -5.61
N VAL A 180 -7.46 17.60 -6.55
CA VAL A 180 -6.87 16.26 -6.41
C VAL A 180 -5.42 16.30 -6.86
N THR A 181 -4.55 15.50 -6.23
CA THR A 181 -3.19 15.34 -6.74
C THR A 181 -3.22 14.67 -8.12
N ASP A 182 -2.34 15.10 -9.00
CA ASP A 182 -2.12 14.48 -10.31
C ASP A 182 -1.98 12.95 -10.24
N VAL A 183 -1.17 12.43 -9.32
CA VAL A 183 -0.97 10.97 -9.15
C VAL A 183 -2.29 10.26 -8.86
N LEU A 184 -3.05 10.71 -7.85
CA LEU A 184 -4.38 10.16 -7.54
C LEU A 184 -5.32 10.26 -8.75
N PHE A 185 -5.32 11.40 -9.46
CA PHE A 185 -6.20 11.61 -10.60
C PHE A 185 -5.91 10.62 -11.74
N PHE A 186 -4.65 10.44 -12.11
CA PHE A 186 -4.29 9.55 -13.22
C PHE A 186 -4.48 8.07 -12.87
N GLU A 187 -4.20 7.67 -11.63
CA GLU A 187 -4.50 6.32 -11.16
C GLU A 187 -6.00 6.01 -11.23
N LEU A 188 -6.85 6.96 -10.82
CA LEU A 188 -8.31 6.82 -10.97
C LEU A 188 -8.72 6.73 -12.44
N LEU A 189 -8.14 7.56 -13.32
CA LEU A 189 -8.39 7.49 -14.76
C LEU A 189 -7.93 6.15 -15.36
N ALA A 190 -6.88 5.53 -14.85
CA ALA A 190 -6.34 4.27 -15.35
C ALA A 190 -7.17 3.06 -14.92
N LYS A 191 -7.78 3.11 -13.74
CA LYS A 191 -8.38 1.93 -13.10
C LYS A 191 -9.87 2.01 -12.83
N THR A 192 -10.54 3.14 -13.12
CA THR A 192 -11.96 3.36 -12.81
C THR A 192 -12.71 4.07 -13.95
N ALA A 193 -14.02 4.25 -13.81
CA ALA A 193 -14.80 5.11 -14.70
C ALA A 193 -14.96 6.50 -14.07
N VAL A 194 -14.15 7.47 -14.49
CA VAL A 194 -14.14 8.81 -13.88
C VAL A 194 -15.19 9.71 -14.53
N GLU A 195 -16.05 10.30 -13.70
CA GLU A 195 -17.04 11.32 -14.09
C GLU A 195 -16.66 12.66 -13.46
N ILE A 196 -16.40 13.67 -14.29
CA ILE A 196 -16.16 15.05 -13.83
C ILE A 196 -17.47 15.82 -13.95
N ARG A 197 -18.07 16.19 -12.81
CA ARG A 197 -19.37 16.89 -12.77
C ARG A 197 -19.23 18.41 -12.86
N ASN A 198 -18.31 18.99 -12.10
CA ASN A 198 -17.99 20.43 -12.13
C ASN A 198 -16.47 20.65 -12.25
N THR A 199 -15.92 21.63 -11.53
CA THR A 199 -14.51 21.99 -11.64
C THR A 199 -13.66 21.00 -10.86
N VAL A 200 -12.58 20.52 -11.48
CA VAL A 200 -11.53 19.76 -10.79
C VAL A 200 -10.22 20.50 -10.99
N SER A 201 -9.48 20.71 -9.89
CA SER A 201 -8.12 21.27 -9.93
C SER A 201 -7.11 20.15 -9.73
N LEU A 202 -6.11 20.07 -10.60
CA LEU A 202 -4.97 19.20 -10.38
C LEU A 202 -3.90 19.95 -9.59
N VAL A 203 -3.31 19.27 -8.62
CA VAL A 203 -2.19 19.76 -7.80
C VAL A 203 -1.04 18.77 -7.97
N GLY A 204 0.20 19.27 -8.01
CA GLY A 204 1.36 18.39 -8.10
C GLY A 204 1.47 17.52 -6.83
N HIS A 205 1.94 16.29 -7.00
CA HIS A 205 2.21 15.42 -5.86
C HIS A 205 3.31 16.01 -4.97
N ASP A 206 3.01 16.16 -3.68
CA ASP A 206 3.97 16.52 -2.65
C ASP A 206 3.92 15.44 -1.56
N ASP A 207 5.06 14.77 -1.36
CA ASP A 207 5.23 13.71 -0.36
C ASP A 207 5.08 14.23 1.08
N THR A 208 5.14 15.55 1.29
CA THR A 208 4.97 16.17 2.60
C THR A 208 3.50 16.34 3.02
N LEU A 209 2.55 16.20 2.09
CA LEU A 209 1.13 16.40 2.35
C LEU A 209 0.41 15.06 2.56
N ASP A 210 -0.12 14.84 3.76
CA ASP A 210 -1.00 13.70 4.12
C ASP A 210 -2.38 13.74 3.41
N TRP A 211 -2.59 14.72 2.52
CA TRP A 211 -3.84 14.98 1.82
C TRP A 211 -3.62 14.79 0.32
N ARG A 212 -4.54 14.08 -0.34
CA ARG A 212 -4.56 13.90 -1.81
C ARG A 212 -5.80 14.48 -2.47
N ILE A 213 -6.76 14.92 -1.66
CA ILE A 213 -8.03 15.54 -2.04
C ILE A 213 -8.21 16.78 -1.15
N GLY A 214 -8.64 17.89 -1.72
CA GLY A 214 -8.86 19.15 -1.01
C GLY A 214 -9.93 20.00 -1.68
N GLU A 215 -10.20 21.16 -1.09
CA GLU A 215 -11.15 22.12 -1.65
C GLU A 215 -10.58 22.76 -2.94
N LEU A 216 -11.47 23.33 -3.75
CA LEU A 216 -11.05 24.20 -4.86
C LEU A 216 -10.18 25.34 -4.31
N ASP A 217 -9.19 25.76 -5.09
CA ASP A 217 -8.16 26.76 -4.72
C ASP A 217 -7.03 26.29 -3.79
N TRP A 218 -6.88 24.98 -3.58
CA TRP A 218 -5.72 24.37 -2.92
C TRP A 218 -4.38 24.50 -3.71
N ARG A 219 -4.23 25.57 -4.51
CA ARG A 219 -3.12 25.77 -5.43
C ARG A 219 -1.78 25.91 -4.72
N THR A 220 -0.84 25.08 -5.14
CA THR A 220 0.57 25.46 -5.18
C THR A 220 0.79 26.37 -6.41
N LYS A 221 1.68 27.37 -6.30
CA LYS A 221 1.95 28.33 -7.41
C LYS A 221 2.81 27.72 -8.52
N GLU A 222 3.09 26.42 -8.45
CA GLU A 222 4.10 25.77 -9.26
C GLU A 222 3.45 25.06 -10.45
N PRO A 223 4.09 25.10 -11.64
CA PRO A 223 3.68 24.29 -12.77
C PRO A 223 3.77 22.80 -12.41
N ILE A 224 2.78 22.02 -12.82
CA ILE A 224 2.77 20.57 -12.64
C ILE A 224 3.36 19.92 -13.89
N ILE A 225 4.29 18.99 -13.71
CA ILE A 225 4.83 18.15 -14.77
C ILE A 225 4.08 16.82 -14.71
N ILE A 226 3.40 16.46 -15.80
CA ILE A 226 2.64 15.21 -15.88
C ILE A 226 3.46 14.19 -16.68
N CYS A 227 3.81 13.06 -16.04
CA CYS A 227 4.51 11.95 -16.65
C CYS A 227 3.56 10.76 -16.86
N PHE A 228 3.74 10.02 -17.96
CA PHE A 228 2.90 8.88 -18.37
C PHE A 228 3.70 7.58 -18.60
N ASP A 229 4.96 7.56 -18.17
CA ASP A 229 5.91 6.48 -18.39
C ASP A 229 5.61 5.20 -17.59
N GLU A 230 4.80 5.30 -16.53
CA GLU A 230 4.51 4.19 -15.62
C GLU A 230 3.23 3.40 -15.97
N TYR A 231 2.49 3.78 -17.01
CA TYR A 231 1.21 3.14 -17.35
C TYR A 231 1.34 2.07 -18.44
N THR A 232 0.67 0.94 -18.24
CA THR A 232 0.54 -0.10 -19.27
C THR A 232 -0.30 0.39 -20.45
N SER A 233 -0.16 -0.25 -21.62
CA SER A 233 -0.99 0.06 -22.80
C SER A 233 -2.50 -0.03 -22.53
N GLN A 234 -2.91 -0.93 -21.62
CA GLN A 234 -4.31 -1.11 -21.25
C GLN A 234 -4.80 0.02 -20.33
N GLU A 235 -3.99 0.42 -19.35
CA GLU A 235 -4.29 1.58 -18.49
C GLU A 235 -4.33 2.86 -19.31
N MET A 236 -3.36 3.08 -20.21
CA MET A 236 -3.37 4.23 -21.10
C MET A 236 -4.62 4.27 -21.97
N LYS A 237 -5.10 3.13 -22.48
CA LYS A 237 -6.38 3.08 -23.20
C LYS A 237 -7.55 3.53 -22.33
N GLN A 238 -7.60 3.09 -21.07
CA GLN A 238 -8.65 3.49 -20.12
C GLN A 238 -8.56 5.00 -19.83
N VAL A 239 -7.37 5.52 -19.57
CA VAL A 239 -7.11 6.95 -19.38
C VAL A 239 -7.64 7.75 -20.57
N TYR A 240 -7.33 7.34 -21.80
CA TYR A 240 -7.85 8.01 -23.01
C TYR A 240 -9.37 7.97 -23.12
N GLU A 241 -10.01 6.83 -22.81
CA GLU A 241 -11.47 6.74 -22.84
C GLU A 241 -12.11 7.65 -21.79
N ASN A 242 -11.59 7.70 -20.57
CA ASN A 242 -12.07 8.62 -19.55
C ASN A 242 -11.83 10.09 -19.93
N ILE A 243 -10.67 10.44 -20.50
CA ILE A 243 -10.39 11.83 -20.92
C ILE A 243 -11.38 12.29 -22.02
N LYS A 244 -11.83 11.39 -22.90
CA LYS A 244 -12.82 11.72 -23.94
C LYS A 244 -14.19 12.08 -23.37
N THR A 245 -14.56 11.55 -22.20
CA THR A 245 -15.84 11.85 -21.56
C THR A 245 -15.81 13.14 -20.74
N ILE A 246 -14.60 13.68 -20.45
CA ILE A 246 -14.46 14.93 -19.72
C ILE A 246 -15.07 16.08 -20.55
N PRO A 247 -16.01 16.85 -19.98
CA PRO A 247 -16.58 18.02 -20.65
C PRO A 247 -15.48 19.02 -21.02
N ARG A 248 -15.41 19.41 -22.29
CA ARG A 248 -14.59 20.55 -22.70
C ARG A 248 -15.28 21.83 -22.25
N LYS A 249 -14.51 22.81 -21.77
CA LYS A 249 -15.04 24.17 -21.61
C LYS A 249 -15.58 24.63 -22.96
N ASN A 250 -16.88 24.91 -23.00
CA ASN A 250 -17.47 25.73 -24.05
C ASN A 250 -16.95 27.17 -23.94
#